data_AF-A0A7V9F3S3-F1
#
_entry.id   AF-A0A7V9F3S3-F1
#
_cell.length_a   1.000
_cell.length_b   1.000
_cell.length_c   1.000
_cell.angle_alpha   90.00
_cell.angle_beta   90.00
_cell.angle_gamma   90.00
#
_symmetry.space_group_name_H-M   'P 1'
#
loop_
_entity.id
_entity.type
_entity.pdbx_description
1 polymer ?
#
loop_
_entity_poly.entity_id
_entity_poly.type
_entity_poly.pdbx_seq_one_letter_code
_entity_poly.pdbx_strand_id
1 'polypeptide(L)'
;MTFSIVARSEDGRSLGVAVASKFLAVGAAVPAARMGAGAIATQSFCNTLYKRDSVAMMVAGRSATATLEALLADDVERESRQVGIVDATGQAATFSGEDCLHWAGGVTGPGYAIQGNILTGPDVV
;
A
#
# COMPACT_ATOMS: atom_id res chain seq x y z
N MET A 1 2.23 15.47 -4.37
CA MET A 1 2.89 14.37 -5.10
C MET A 1 3.40 13.37 -4.09
N THR A 2 2.96 12.13 -4.25
CA THR A 2 3.44 10.96 -3.50
C THR A 2 3.46 9.75 -4.42
N PHE A 3 4.53 8.98 -4.43
CA PHE A 3 4.57 7.65 -5.05
C PHE A 3 5.33 6.69 -4.13
N SER A 4 4.94 5.42 -4.17
CA SER A 4 5.55 4.39 -3.34
C SER A 4 5.49 3.02 -4.00
N ILE A 5 6.36 2.14 -3.52
CA ILE A 5 6.41 0.73 -3.88
C ILE A 5 6.43 -0.10 -2.60
N VAL A 6 5.63 -1.16 -2.58
CA VAL A 6 5.75 -2.28 -1.66
C VAL A 6 6.28 -3.46 -2.47
N ALA A 7 7.36 -4.09 -2.02
CA ALA A 7 7.95 -5.20 -2.75
C ALA A 7 8.49 -6.30 -1.84
N ARG A 8 8.38 -7.54 -2.31
CA ARG A 8 8.95 -8.76 -1.74
C ARG A 8 9.82 -9.44 -2.78
N SER A 9 11.00 -9.90 -2.41
CA SER A 9 11.83 -10.70 -3.30
C SER A 9 11.19 -12.07 -3.57
N GLU A 10 11.45 -12.66 -4.72
CA GLU A 10 10.91 -13.97 -5.11
C GLU A 10 11.28 -15.06 -4.09
N ASP A 11 12.54 -15.06 -3.63
CA ASP A 11 13.06 -15.97 -2.59
C ASP A 11 12.46 -15.73 -1.19
N GLY A 12 11.66 -14.67 -1.02
CA GLY A 12 10.99 -14.30 0.22
C GLY A 12 11.87 -13.80 1.35
N ARG A 13 13.16 -13.57 1.08
CA ARG A 13 14.12 -13.13 2.10
C ARG A 13 14.08 -11.63 2.34
N SER A 14 13.56 -10.87 1.39
CA SER A 14 13.47 -9.42 1.46
C SER A 14 12.04 -8.96 1.27
N LEU A 15 11.65 -7.96 2.06
CA LEU A 15 10.37 -7.29 1.99
C LEU A 15 10.59 -5.84 2.43
N GLY A 16 10.02 -4.89 1.71
CA GLY A 16 10.22 -3.49 2.02
C GLY A 16 9.19 -2.58 1.40
N VAL A 17 9.23 -1.34 1.85
CA VAL A 17 8.44 -0.23 1.33
C VAL A 17 9.38 0.94 1.09
N ALA A 18 9.28 1.55 -0.08
CA ALA A 18 9.93 2.82 -0.38
C ALA A 18 8.85 3.84 -0.76
N VAL A 19 8.99 5.08 -0.28
CA VAL A 19 8.03 6.15 -0.54
C VAL A 19 8.78 7.48 -0.69
N ALA A 20 8.36 8.29 -1.66
CA ALA A 20 8.78 9.67 -1.80
C ALA A 20 7.56 10.58 -1.85
N SER A 21 7.62 11.72 -1.15
CA SER A 21 6.53 12.69 -1.11
C SER A 21 7.03 14.10 -0.85
N LYS A 22 6.25 15.10 -1.27
CA LYS A 22 6.37 16.48 -0.79
C LYS A 22 5.93 16.62 0.68
N PHE A 23 5.15 15.68 1.19
CA PHE A 23 4.73 15.66 2.59
C PHE A 23 5.91 15.35 3.52
N LEU A 24 6.04 16.12 4.60
CA LEU A 24 7.16 15.99 5.53
C LEU A 24 7.07 14.69 6.33
N ALA A 25 8.22 14.06 6.58
CA ALA A 25 8.33 12.83 7.37
C ALA A 25 7.41 11.69 6.88
N VAL A 26 7.23 11.57 5.56
CA VAL A 26 6.35 10.57 4.93
C VAL A 26 6.62 9.12 5.39
N GLY A 27 7.86 8.80 5.74
CA GLY A 27 8.26 7.49 6.27
C GLY A 27 7.62 7.13 7.62
N ALA A 28 7.13 8.09 8.39
CA ALA A 28 6.37 7.82 9.62
C ALA A 28 4.89 7.51 9.33
N ALA A 29 4.34 8.08 8.25
CA ALA A 29 2.92 7.95 7.93
C ALA A 29 2.62 6.72 7.08
N VAL A 30 3.36 6.54 5.99
CA VAL A 30 2.98 5.65 4.88
C VAL A 30 3.37 4.18 5.08
N PRO A 31 4.65 3.84 5.34
CA PRO A 31 5.10 2.46 5.28
C PRO A 31 4.82 1.69 6.58
N ALA A 32 4.48 0.41 6.45
CA ALA A 32 4.67 -0.60 7.48
C ALA A 32 5.02 -1.94 6.86
N ALA A 33 5.85 -2.72 7.55
CA ALA A 33 6.26 -4.04 7.08
C ALA A 33 6.54 -4.96 8.28
N ARG A 34 6.29 -6.25 8.09
CA ARG A 34 6.71 -7.31 8.99
C ARG A 34 7.18 -8.50 8.18
N MET A 35 8.46 -8.85 8.35
CA MET A 35 9.04 -10.05 7.73
C MET A 35 8.21 -11.30 8.06
N GLY A 36 7.98 -12.13 7.05
CA GLY A 36 7.16 -13.33 7.15
C GLY A 36 5.65 -13.11 7.15
N ALA A 37 5.16 -11.86 7.20
CA ALA A 37 3.74 -11.53 7.14
C ALA A 37 3.38 -10.72 5.88
N GLY A 38 4.04 -9.59 5.66
CA GLY A 38 3.73 -8.70 4.53
C GLY A 38 3.97 -7.23 4.85
N ALA A 39 3.72 -6.38 3.86
CA ALA A 39 3.97 -4.96 3.92
C ALA A 39 2.87 -4.15 3.24
N ILE A 40 2.76 -2.89 3.63
CA ILE A 40 1.74 -1.94 3.19
C ILE A 40 2.33 -0.54 3.02
N ALA A 41 1.82 0.17 2.02
CA ALA A 41 1.90 1.62 1.91
C ALA A 41 0.47 2.19 1.96
N THR A 42 0.15 2.97 2.99
CA THR A 42 -1.12 3.72 3.10
C THR A 42 -0.85 5.21 2.89
N GLN A 43 -1.49 5.83 1.90
CA GLN A 43 -1.18 7.20 1.47
C GLN A 43 -2.44 7.94 0.97
N SER A 44 -2.25 9.08 0.29
CA SER A 44 -3.29 10.07 0.01
C SER A 44 -3.84 10.65 1.32
N PHE A 45 -5.16 10.66 1.56
CA PHE A 45 -5.73 10.95 2.86
C PHE A 45 -5.48 9.76 3.80
N CYS A 46 -4.23 9.59 4.19
CA CYS A 46 -3.69 8.40 4.84
C CYS A 46 -4.44 8.04 6.12
N ASN A 47 -4.87 6.77 6.23
CA ASN A 47 -5.33 6.19 7.48
C ASN A 47 -4.19 5.40 8.13
N THR A 48 -3.59 5.95 9.19
CA THR A 48 -2.44 5.31 9.85
C THR A 48 -2.78 4.03 10.60
N LEU A 49 -4.06 3.78 10.91
CA LEU A 49 -4.49 2.54 11.57
C LEU A 49 -4.33 1.34 10.65
N TYR A 50 -4.45 1.54 9.32
CA TYR A 50 -4.24 0.48 8.32
C TYR A 50 -2.88 -0.20 8.48
N LYS A 51 -1.84 0.51 8.93
CA LYS A 51 -0.51 -0.08 9.18
C LYS A 51 -0.56 -1.20 10.21
N ARG A 52 -1.19 -0.95 11.36
CA ARG A 52 -1.29 -1.94 12.44
C ARG A 52 -2.22 -3.08 12.01
N ASP A 53 -3.38 -2.72 11.48
CA ASP A 53 -4.46 -3.67 11.23
C ASP A 53 -4.12 -4.61 10.06
N SER A 54 -3.52 -4.09 8.99
CA SER A 54 -3.05 -4.92 7.87
C SER A 54 -1.98 -5.91 8.29
N VAL A 55 -0.99 -5.48 9.09
CA VAL A 55 0.08 -6.36 9.57
C VAL A 55 -0.50 -7.45 10.47
N ALA A 56 -1.45 -7.11 11.35
CA ALA A 56 -2.11 -8.10 12.21
C ALA A 56 -2.89 -9.14 11.38
N MET A 57 -3.63 -8.69 10.36
CA MET A 57 -4.36 -9.57 9.44
C MET A 57 -3.44 -10.50 8.63
N MET A 58 -2.35 -9.97 8.09
CA MET A 58 -1.37 -10.77 7.33
C MET A 58 -0.59 -11.73 8.24
N VAL A 59 -0.32 -11.37 9.50
CA VAL A 59 0.23 -12.30 10.51
C VAL A 59 -0.73 -13.47 10.76
N ALA A 60 -2.04 -13.21 10.72
CA ALA A 60 -3.07 -14.25 10.83
C ALA A 60 -3.27 -15.05 9.53
N GLY A 61 -2.46 -14.83 8.50
CA GLY A 61 -2.49 -15.58 7.23
C GLY A 61 -3.46 -15.05 6.19
N ARG A 62 -4.01 -13.84 6.35
CA ARG A 62 -4.82 -13.21 5.29
C ARG A 62 -3.94 -12.80 4.11
N SER A 63 -4.47 -12.96 2.90
CA SER A 63 -3.83 -12.49 1.68
C SER A 63 -3.83 -10.96 1.58
N ALA A 64 -3.05 -10.40 0.66
CA ALA A 64 -3.02 -8.97 0.37
C ALA A 64 -4.42 -8.44 -0.02
N THR A 65 -5.12 -9.14 -0.91
CA THR A 65 -6.48 -8.79 -1.36
C THR A 65 -7.48 -8.84 -0.21
N ALA A 66 -7.53 -9.94 0.55
CA ALA A 66 -8.48 -10.09 1.65
C ALA A 66 -8.21 -9.10 2.80
N THR A 67 -6.93 -8.75 3.00
CA THR A 67 -6.54 -7.69 3.93
C THR A 67 -7.03 -6.33 3.43
N LEU A 68 -6.80 -5.99 2.17
CA LEU A 68 -7.22 -4.73 1.57
C LEU A 68 -8.74 -4.55 1.62
N GLU A 69 -9.50 -5.56 1.20
CA GLU A 69 -10.97 -5.54 1.24
C GLU A 69 -11.49 -5.30 2.66
N ALA A 70 -10.91 -5.97 3.66
CA ALA A 70 -11.30 -5.80 5.04
C ALA A 70 -11.01 -4.39 5.58
N LEU A 71 -9.87 -3.79 5.20
CA LEU A 71 -9.54 -2.41 5.60
C LEU A 71 -10.52 -1.39 5.01
N LEU A 72 -10.92 -1.59 3.75
CA LEU A 72 -11.80 -0.69 3.02
C LEU A 72 -13.28 -0.84 3.40
N ALA A 73 -13.69 -2.02 3.89
CA ALA A 73 -15.09 -2.30 4.23
C ALA A 73 -15.63 -1.37 5.33
N ASP A 74 -14.79 -1.03 6.31
CA ASP A 74 -15.17 -0.22 7.48
C ASP A 74 -14.72 1.25 7.37
N ASP A 75 -14.05 1.65 6.29
CA ASP A 75 -13.57 3.03 6.10
C ASP A 75 -14.52 3.83 5.23
N VAL A 76 -15.35 4.65 5.88
CA VAL A 76 -16.31 5.54 5.19
C VAL A 76 -15.64 6.59 4.30
N GLU A 77 -14.36 6.90 4.54
CA GLU A 77 -13.60 7.82 3.70
C GLU A 77 -12.69 7.07 2.71
N ARG A 78 -12.96 5.77 2.46
CA ARG A 78 -12.12 4.92 1.59
C ARG A 78 -11.81 5.57 0.24
N GLU A 79 -12.74 6.32 -0.35
CA GLU A 79 -12.53 6.95 -1.67
C GLU A 79 -11.43 8.04 -1.66
N SER A 80 -11.05 8.54 -0.48
CA SER A 80 -9.91 9.45 -0.30
C SER A 80 -8.58 8.74 -0.02
N ARG A 81 -8.60 7.40 0.14
CA ARG A 81 -7.44 6.58 0.51
C ARG A 81 -6.74 6.03 -0.73
N GLN A 82 -5.44 5.79 -0.59
CA GLN A 82 -4.66 5.02 -1.56
C GLN A 82 -3.78 4.02 -0.83
N VAL A 83 -3.78 2.76 -1.27
CA VAL A 83 -3.14 1.65 -0.56
C VAL A 83 -2.42 0.71 -1.52
N GLY A 84 -1.21 0.29 -1.20
CA GLY A 84 -0.53 -0.86 -1.82
C GLY A 84 -0.15 -1.89 -0.77
N ILE A 85 -0.36 -3.18 -1.03
CA ILE A 85 -0.09 -4.28 -0.09
C ILE A 85 0.59 -5.44 -0.82
N VAL A 86 1.57 -6.06 -0.16
CA VAL A 86 2.15 -7.36 -0.56
C VAL A 86 2.16 -8.28 0.65
N ASP A 87 1.63 -9.50 0.51
CA ASP A 87 1.61 -10.50 1.58
C ASP A 87 2.84 -11.42 1.60
N ALA A 88 2.89 -12.31 2.58
CA ALA A 88 3.99 -13.26 2.80
C ALA A 88 4.25 -14.21 1.62
N THR A 89 3.24 -14.43 0.78
CA THR A 89 3.30 -15.33 -0.39
C THR A 89 3.65 -14.58 -1.68
N GLY A 90 3.73 -13.24 -1.62
CA GLY A 90 4.01 -12.40 -2.78
C GLY A 90 2.78 -12.06 -3.61
N GLN A 91 1.56 -12.35 -3.13
CA GLN A 91 0.37 -11.76 -3.74
C GLN A 91 0.29 -10.29 -3.37
N ALA A 92 -0.17 -9.48 -4.32
CA ALA A 92 -0.18 -8.04 -4.21
C ALA A 92 -1.54 -7.47 -4.57
N ALA A 93 -1.92 -6.38 -3.89
CA ALA A 93 -3.15 -5.64 -4.15
C ALA A 93 -2.87 -4.13 -4.06
N THR A 94 -3.59 -3.35 -4.85
CA THR A 94 -3.53 -1.89 -4.81
C THR A 94 -4.93 -1.31 -4.94
N PHE A 95 -5.16 -0.16 -4.32
CA PHE A 95 -6.42 0.58 -4.38
C PHE A 95 -6.11 2.07 -4.43
N SER A 96 -6.82 2.77 -5.32
CA SER A 96 -6.83 4.24 -5.39
C SER A 96 -8.28 4.66 -5.41
N GLY A 97 -8.74 5.28 -4.33
CA GLY A 97 -10.12 5.76 -4.26
C GLY A 97 -10.37 6.93 -5.23
N GLU A 98 -11.63 7.11 -5.61
CA GLU A 98 -12.01 8.07 -6.66
C GLU A 98 -11.73 9.54 -6.29
N ASP A 99 -11.66 9.86 -4.99
CA ASP A 99 -11.37 11.20 -4.49
C ASP A 99 -9.86 11.49 -4.38
N CYS A 100 -8.99 10.54 -4.75
CA CYS A 100 -7.56 10.80 -4.81
C CYS A 100 -7.23 11.85 -5.88
N LEU A 101 -6.43 12.84 -5.50
CA LEU A 101 -6.08 13.95 -6.39
C LEU A 101 -5.31 13.48 -7.63
N HIS A 102 -5.84 13.86 -8.80
CA HIS A 102 -5.32 13.47 -10.10
C HIS A 102 -3.88 13.98 -10.36
N TRP A 103 -3.03 13.22 -11.07
CA TRP A 103 -3.24 11.84 -11.49
C TRP A 103 -3.02 10.88 -10.31
N ALA A 104 -3.89 9.88 -10.17
CA ALA A 104 -3.79 8.86 -9.14
C ALA A 104 -4.09 7.47 -9.71
N GLY A 105 -3.28 6.49 -9.31
CA GLY A 105 -3.43 5.11 -9.76
C GLY A 105 -2.41 4.17 -9.14
N GLY A 106 -2.49 2.90 -9.54
CA GLY A 106 -1.59 1.85 -9.08
C GLY A 106 -1.51 0.69 -10.07
N VAL A 107 -0.42 -0.07 -9.97
CA VAL A 107 -0.20 -1.33 -10.69
C VAL A 107 0.32 -2.39 -9.72
N THR A 108 -0.03 -3.64 -9.97
CA THR A 108 0.46 -4.78 -9.21
C THR A 108 1.09 -5.82 -10.13
N GLY A 109 1.97 -6.63 -9.56
CA GLY A 109 2.53 -7.80 -10.20
C GLY A 109 3.08 -8.78 -9.16
N PRO A 110 3.76 -9.85 -9.60
CA PRO A 110 4.32 -10.85 -8.69
C PRO A 110 5.28 -10.20 -7.68
N GLY A 111 4.88 -10.20 -6.40
CA GLY A 111 5.69 -9.67 -5.31
C GLY A 111 5.75 -8.15 -5.21
N TYR A 112 4.95 -7.37 -5.95
CA TYR A 112 4.96 -5.91 -5.83
C TYR A 112 3.61 -5.20 -6.04
N ALA A 113 3.48 -4.05 -5.39
CA ALA A 113 2.42 -3.06 -5.61
C ALA A 113 3.06 -1.66 -5.70
N ILE A 114 2.74 -0.91 -6.76
CA ILE A 114 3.20 0.46 -6.99
C ILE A 114 1.97 1.36 -7.10
N GLN A 115 2.01 2.53 -6.47
CA GLN A 115 0.90 3.47 -6.45
C GLN A 115 1.38 4.90 -6.22
N GLY A 116 0.63 5.87 -6.72
CA GLY A 116 0.88 7.27 -6.43
C GLY A 116 -0.29 8.19 -6.75
N ASN A 117 -0.23 9.41 -6.21
CA ASN A 117 -1.22 10.46 -6.38
C ASN A 117 -0.55 11.84 -6.56
N ILE A 118 -1.28 12.76 -7.18
CA ILE A 118 -0.77 14.07 -7.62
C ILE A 118 0.49 13.85 -8.49
N LEU A 119 0.41 12.88 -9.41
CA LEU A 119 1.48 12.58 -10.38
C LEU A 119 1.20 13.27 -11.71
N THR A 120 2.21 13.27 -12.57
CA THR A 120 2.12 13.77 -13.95
C THR A 120 1.38 12.81 -14.88
N GLY A 121 1.29 11.52 -14.54
CA GLY A 121 0.60 10.51 -15.36
C GLY A 121 0.98 9.08 -14.98
N PRO A 122 0.46 8.08 -15.72
CA PRO A 122 0.68 6.66 -15.47
C PRO A 122 2.14 6.22 -15.62
N ASP A 123 2.97 6.91 -16.42
CA ASP A 123 4.37 6.53 -16.66
C ASP A 123 5.26 6.57 -15.40
N VAL A 124 4.76 7.13 -14.30
CA VAL A 124 5.45 7.17 -13.00
C VAL A 124 5.23 5.87 -12.19
N VAL A 125 4.18 5.10 -12.49
CA VAL A 125 3.70 3.93 -11.74
C VAL A 125 3.96 2.64 -12.49
#